data_AF-A0A2V7GAS7-F1
#
_entry.id   AF-A0A2V7GAS7-F1
#
_cell.length_a   1.000
_cell.length_b   1.000
_cell.length_c   1.000
_cell.angle_alpha   90.00
_cell.angle_beta   90.00
_cell.angle_gamma   90.00
#
_symmetry.space_group_name_H-M   'P 1'
#
loop_
_entity.id
_entity.type
_entity.pdbx_description
1 polymer ?
#
loop_
_entity_poly.entity_id
_entity_poly.type
_entity_poly.pdbx_seq_one_letter_code
_entity_poly.pdbx_strand_id
1 'polypeptide(L)'
;MLDAPNRGLVLAHIVLGVSGAGVALAHSRLVVTHPPILVLLAFLGLLGTGVYGRLVASRRMGPTFGRGGNPFRPAAGPPEGLRALMERKRRLLARLEPAAAEGTFALALSHWTRQPLGAARYYALTLEERRRMRALAAAGYQSEMSAWDRWWRVGHLVLAWLAVLGLVAHVVTTLFFAQWAAGDREVYWWYIRR
;
A
#
# COMPACT_ATOMS: atom_id res chain seq x y z
N MET A 1 10.70 -17.64 -7.58
CA MET A 1 9.76 -18.17 -6.57
C MET A 1 9.86 -17.27 -5.35
N LEU A 2 8.74 -16.69 -4.91
CA LEU A 2 8.69 -15.59 -3.94
C LEU A 2 8.66 -16.12 -2.49
N ASP A 3 9.81 -16.49 -1.95
CA ASP A 3 9.98 -16.72 -0.51
C ASP A 3 10.43 -15.41 0.15
N ALA A 4 9.49 -14.48 0.28
CA ALA A 4 9.68 -13.27 1.07
C ALA A 4 8.94 -13.41 2.41
N PRO A 5 9.53 -12.98 3.54
CA PRO A 5 8.98 -13.10 4.90
C PRO A 5 7.60 -12.43 5.11
N ASN A 6 7.10 -11.69 4.12
CA ASN A 6 5.84 -10.95 4.18
C ASN A 6 4.68 -11.62 3.39
N ARG A 7 4.88 -12.82 2.83
CA ARG A 7 3.86 -13.50 2.01
C ARG A 7 2.53 -13.71 2.77
N GLY A 8 2.62 -14.11 4.04
CA GLY A 8 1.44 -14.29 4.89
C GLY A 8 0.67 -13.00 5.12
N LEU A 9 1.37 -11.89 5.35
CA LEU A 9 0.75 -10.57 5.54
C LEU A 9 0.06 -10.07 4.27
N VAL A 10 0.69 -10.25 3.10
CA VAL A 10 0.10 -9.89 1.81
C VAL A 10 -1.14 -10.74 1.52
N LEU A 11 -1.07 -12.05 1.78
CA LEU A 11 -2.22 -12.93 1.62
C LEU A 11 -3.37 -12.55 2.55
N ALA A 12 -3.07 -12.32 3.83
CA ALA A 12 -4.05 -11.87 4.81
C ALA A 12 -4.69 -10.55 4.38
N HIS A 13 -3.91 -9.57 3.91
CA HIS A 13 -4.42 -8.31 3.38
C HIS A 13 -5.39 -8.52 2.20
N ILE A 14 -5.04 -9.42 1.26
CA ILE A 14 -5.91 -9.73 0.11
C ILE A 14 -7.21 -10.39 0.57
N VAL A 15 -7.12 -11.41 1.42
CA VAL A 15 -8.29 -12.15 1.92
C VAL A 15 -9.21 -11.21 2.71
N LEU A 16 -8.67 -10.45 3.66
CA LEU A 16 -9.44 -9.49 4.45
C LEU A 16 -10.06 -8.40 3.57
N GLY A 17 -9.32 -7.88 2.59
CA GLY A 17 -9.82 -6.86 1.67
C GLY A 17 -10.95 -7.36 0.77
N VAL A 18 -10.81 -8.56 0.20
CA VAL A 18 -11.85 -9.17 -0.66
C VAL A 18 -13.07 -9.54 0.15
N SER A 19 -12.90 -10.17 1.31
CA SER A 19 -14.02 -10.51 2.20
C SER A 19 -14.75 -9.26 2.69
N GLY A 20 -14.02 -8.22 3.10
CA GLY A 20 -14.60 -6.95 3.51
C GLY A 20 -15.40 -6.27 2.40
N ALA A 21 -14.86 -6.25 1.17
CA ALA A 21 -15.59 -5.74 0.00
C ALA A 21 -16.85 -6.56 -0.31
N GLY A 22 -16.80 -7.90 -0.17
CA GLY A 22 -17.96 -8.77 -0.33
C GLY A 22 -19.06 -8.48 0.69
N VAL A 23 -18.69 -8.29 1.97
CA VAL A 23 -19.64 -7.89 3.02
C VAL A 23 -20.23 -6.51 2.72
N ALA A 24 -19.42 -5.54 2.31
CA ALA A 24 -19.90 -4.20 1.95
C ALA A 24 -20.89 -4.23 0.77
N LEU A 25 -20.61 -5.04 -0.25
CA LEU A 25 -21.52 -5.24 -1.39
C LEU A 25 -22.84 -5.87 -0.94
N ALA A 26 -22.79 -6.96 -0.16
CA ALA A 26 -23.99 -7.62 0.36
C ALA A 26 -24.82 -6.69 1.26
N HIS A 27 -24.14 -5.94 2.14
CA HIS A 27 -24.77 -4.98 3.04
C HIS A 27 -25.44 -3.82 2.27
N SER A 28 -24.81 -3.35 1.20
CA SER A 28 -25.37 -2.27 0.36
C SER A 28 -26.60 -2.68 -0.45
N ARG A 29 -26.84 -3.99 -0.65
CA ARG A 29 -27.83 -4.53 -1.61
C ARG A 29 -27.73 -3.94 -3.03
N LEU A 30 -26.57 -3.38 -3.39
CA LEU A 30 -26.38 -2.60 -4.62
C LEU A 30 -27.31 -1.38 -4.73
N VAL A 31 -27.85 -0.89 -3.61
CA VAL A 31 -28.66 0.33 -3.58
C VAL A 31 -27.72 1.53 -3.60
N VAL A 32 -27.62 2.14 -4.78
CA VAL A 32 -26.68 3.22 -5.13
C VAL A 32 -27.15 4.59 -4.59
N THR A 33 -28.37 4.69 -4.06
CA THR A 33 -29.01 5.96 -3.70
C THR A 33 -28.78 6.41 -2.25
N HIS A 34 -27.91 5.75 -1.49
CA HIS A 34 -27.68 6.05 -0.08
C HIS A 34 -26.28 6.64 0.20
N PRO A 35 -26.14 7.44 1.28
CA PRO A 35 -24.93 8.18 1.60
C PRO A 35 -23.58 7.42 1.54
N PRO A 36 -23.48 6.10 1.87
CA PRO A 36 -22.19 5.43 1.84
C PRO A 36 -21.74 4.95 0.44
N ILE A 37 -22.36 5.39 -0.66
CA ILE A 37 -21.94 5.02 -2.02
C ILE A 37 -20.45 5.27 -2.29
N LEU A 38 -19.90 6.36 -1.76
CA LEU A 38 -18.48 6.71 -1.95
C LEU A 38 -17.55 5.63 -1.36
N VAL A 39 -17.96 5.00 -0.25
CA VAL A 39 -17.23 3.90 0.38
C VAL A 39 -17.24 2.68 -0.53
N LEU A 40 -18.41 2.35 -1.09
CA LEU A 40 -18.56 1.24 -2.02
C LEU A 40 -17.72 1.43 -3.29
N LEU A 41 -17.76 2.62 -3.89
CA LEU A 41 -16.94 2.97 -5.05
C LEU A 41 -15.44 2.91 -4.72
N ALA A 42 -15.03 3.34 -3.53
CA ALA A 42 -13.65 3.23 -3.08
C ALA A 42 -13.21 1.76 -2.95
N PHE A 43 -14.04 0.87 -2.40
CA PHE A 43 -13.77 -0.57 -2.32
C PHE A 43 -13.66 -1.22 -3.71
N LEU A 44 -14.57 -0.90 -4.63
CA LEU A 44 -14.51 -1.39 -6.01
C LEU A 44 -13.26 -0.89 -6.74
N GLY A 45 -12.92 0.39 -6.55
CA GLY A 45 -11.69 0.97 -7.06
C GLY A 45 -10.44 0.28 -6.50
N LEU A 46 -10.41 -0.04 -5.19
CA LEU A 46 -9.32 -0.79 -4.56
C LEU A 46 -9.18 -2.20 -5.10
N LEU A 47 -10.29 -2.91 -5.32
CA LEU A 47 -10.28 -4.23 -5.96
C LEU A 47 -9.68 -4.16 -7.36
N GLY A 48 -10.18 -3.24 -8.20
CA GLY A 48 -9.70 -3.08 -9.58
C GLY A 48 -8.22 -2.70 -9.64
N THR A 49 -7.84 -1.69 -8.87
CA THR A 49 -6.43 -1.23 -8.80
C THR A 49 -5.51 -2.29 -8.19
N GLY A 50 -5.99 -3.10 -7.23
CA GLY A 50 -5.25 -4.23 -6.67
C GLY A 50 -5.06 -5.39 -7.65
N VAL A 51 -6.08 -5.72 -8.45
CA VAL A 51 -5.97 -6.72 -9.54
C VAL A 51 -4.99 -6.24 -10.61
N TYR A 52 -5.11 -4.99 -11.06
CA TYR A 52 -4.15 -4.39 -11.98
C TYR A 52 -2.73 -4.44 -11.41
N GLY A 53 -2.56 -4.10 -10.13
CA GLY A 53 -1.29 -4.15 -9.43
C GLY A 53 -0.62 -5.53 -9.50
N ARG A 54 -1.41 -6.58 -9.32
CA ARG A 54 -0.91 -7.97 -9.29
C ARG A 54 -0.70 -8.59 -10.66
N LEU A 55 -1.54 -8.28 -11.65
CA LEU A 55 -1.46 -8.89 -12.98
C LEU A 55 -0.56 -8.12 -13.94
N VAL A 56 -0.61 -6.79 -13.87
CA VAL A 56 0.03 -5.90 -14.85
C VAL A 56 1.19 -5.15 -14.22
N ALA A 57 0.96 -4.42 -13.12
CA ALA A 57 1.99 -3.58 -12.52
C ALA A 57 3.16 -4.41 -12.00
N SER A 58 2.91 -5.57 -11.38
CA SER A 58 3.97 -6.49 -10.92
C SER A 58 4.90 -6.97 -12.05
N ARG A 59 4.35 -7.15 -13.26
CA ARG A 59 5.10 -7.58 -14.45
C ARG A 59 5.82 -6.42 -15.12
N ARG A 60 5.20 -5.23 -15.16
CA ARG A 60 5.79 -4.00 -15.72
C ARG A 60 6.88 -3.41 -14.83
N MET A 61 6.69 -3.46 -13.51
CA MET A 61 7.63 -3.00 -12.51
C MET A 61 8.63 -4.09 -12.11
N GLY A 62 8.37 -5.36 -12.44
CA GLY A 62 9.28 -6.48 -12.20
C GLY A 62 10.69 -6.25 -12.75
N PRO A 63 10.87 -5.73 -13.98
CA PRO A 63 12.17 -5.29 -14.50
C PRO A 63 12.81 -4.12 -13.73
N THR A 64 12.00 -3.24 -13.15
CA THR A 64 12.40 -2.07 -12.35
C THR A 64 12.87 -2.46 -10.94
N PHE A 65 12.36 -3.56 -10.39
CA PHE A 65 12.67 -4.04 -9.03
C PHE A 65 13.50 -5.34 -8.99
N GLY A 66 13.49 -6.15 -10.06
CA GLY A 66 13.99 -7.53 -10.10
C GLY A 66 15.29 -7.74 -10.88
N ARG A 67 15.69 -6.81 -11.75
CA ARG A 67 17.12 -6.67 -12.07
C ARG A 67 17.70 -5.83 -10.94
N GLY A 68 18.91 -6.11 -10.47
CA GLY A 68 19.66 -5.20 -9.58
C GLY A 68 19.95 -3.80 -10.19
N GLY A 69 19.23 -3.42 -11.25
CA GLY A 69 19.12 -2.05 -11.75
C GLY A 69 18.10 -1.30 -10.90
N ASN A 70 18.62 -0.36 -10.13
CA ASN A 70 17.90 0.65 -9.41
C ASN A 70 16.68 1.21 -10.23
N PRO A 71 15.46 1.31 -9.64
CA PRO A 71 14.30 2.02 -10.23
C PRO A 71 14.59 3.46 -10.69
N PHE A 72 15.72 3.98 -10.24
CA PHE A 72 16.28 5.27 -10.52
C PHE A 72 17.48 5.12 -11.46
N ARG A 73 17.34 4.56 -12.65
CA ARG A 73 18.41 4.59 -13.66
C ARG A 73 18.28 5.84 -14.53
N PRO A 74 19.27 6.75 -14.56
CA PRO A 74 19.48 7.71 -15.63
C PRO A 74 20.25 7.04 -16.76
N ALA A 75 20.37 7.73 -17.88
CA ALA A 75 21.36 7.44 -18.93
C ALA A 75 22.83 7.41 -18.43
N ALA A 76 23.11 7.78 -17.17
CA ALA A 76 24.41 7.71 -16.47
C ALA A 76 24.24 7.07 -15.07
N GLY A 77 25.22 6.32 -14.56
CA GLY A 77 25.09 5.55 -13.31
C GLY A 77 24.70 6.36 -12.05
N PRO A 78 24.28 5.67 -10.96
CA PRO A 78 23.88 6.35 -9.72
C PRO A 78 25.03 7.19 -9.14
N PRO A 79 24.76 8.42 -8.64
CA PRO A 79 25.78 9.28 -8.06
C PRO A 79 26.57 8.55 -6.98
N GLU A 80 27.87 8.82 -6.86
CA GLU A 80 28.79 8.09 -5.95
C GLU A 80 28.25 7.99 -4.51
N GLY A 81 27.64 9.06 -4.00
CA GLY A 81 27.03 9.09 -2.67
C GLY A 81 25.84 8.15 -2.49
N LEU A 82 25.07 7.84 -3.55
CA LEU A 82 23.91 6.93 -3.47
C LEU A 82 24.36 5.47 -3.46
N ARG A 83 25.39 5.12 -4.24
CA ARG A 83 25.97 3.76 -4.24
C ARG A 83 26.47 3.35 -2.86
N ALA A 84 27.21 4.23 -2.19
CA ALA A 84 27.72 3.97 -0.85
C ALA A 84 26.59 3.83 0.21
N LEU A 85 25.45 4.48 -0.01
CA LEU A 85 24.28 4.36 0.86
C LEU A 85 23.56 3.03 0.64
N MET A 86 23.32 2.63 -0.61
CA MET A 86 22.72 1.34 -0.95
C MET A 86 23.56 0.17 -0.45
N GLU A 87 24.89 0.29 -0.53
CA GLU A 87 25.81 -0.72 0.01
C GLU A 87 25.71 -0.83 1.54
N ARG A 88 25.62 0.30 2.26
CA ARG A 88 25.37 0.29 3.71
C ARG A 88 24.04 -0.36 4.06
N LYS A 89 22.97 -0.08 3.30
CA LYS A 89 21.66 -0.72 3.48
C LYS A 89 21.73 -2.23 3.26
N ARG A 90 22.37 -2.70 2.19
CA ARG A 90 22.53 -4.14 1.91
C ARG A 90 23.27 -4.89 3.00
N ARG A 91 24.37 -4.32 3.53
CA ARG A 91 25.09 -4.91 4.66
C ARG A 91 24.25 -5.00 5.92
N LEU A 92 23.40 -4.01 6.19
CA LEU A 92 22.51 -4.03 7.35
C LEU A 92 21.35 -5.00 7.14
N LEU A 93 20.81 -5.07 5.91
CA LEU A 93 19.77 -6.02 5.54
C LEU A 93 20.24 -7.47 5.72
N ALA A 94 21.46 -7.79 5.30
CA ALA A 94 22.04 -9.12 5.47
C ALA A 94 22.11 -9.57 6.95
N ARG A 95 22.10 -8.63 7.91
CA ARG A 95 22.06 -8.91 9.35
C ARG A 95 20.63 -9.01 9.89
N LEU A 96 19.72 -8.21 9.34
CA LEU A 96 18.32 -8.19 9.73
C LEU A 96 17.58 -9.42 9.22
N GLU A 97 17.72 -9.70 7.93
CA GLU A 97 16.94 -10.71 7.21
C GLU A 97 17.79 -11.26 6.04
N PRO A 98 18.66 -12.28 6.28
CA PRO A 98 19.63 -12.76 5.30
C PRO A 98 19.02 -13.27 3.98
N ALA A 99 17.79 -13.77 4.02
CA ALA A 99 17.06 -14.25 2.86
C ALA A 99 16.36 -13.14 2.06
N ALA A 100 16.36 -11.89 2.54
CA ALA A 100 15.64 -10.81 1.89
C ALA A 100 16.50 -10.08 0.85
N ALA A 101 15.90 -9.81 -0.31
CA ALA A 101 16.45 -8.90 -1.30
C ALA A 101 16.02 -7.46 -1.01
N GLU A 102 16.95 -6.50 -1.12
CA GLU A 102 16.72 -5.08 -0.81
C GLU A 102 15.55 -4.47 -1.59
N GLY A 103 15.40 -4.85 -2.87
CA GLY A 103 14.30 -4.38 -3.72
C GLY A 103 12.91 -4.83 -3.31
N THR A 104 12.79 -5.89 -2.48
CA THR A 104 11.52 -6.46 -2.04
C THR A 104 11.32 -6.41 -0.53
N PHE A 105 12.35 -6.01 0.21
CA PHE A 105 12.30 -5.97 1.65
C PHE A 105 11.52 -4.75 2.15
N ALA A 106 10.60 -4.99 3.08
CA ALA A 106 9.90 -3.96 3.82
C ALA A 106 10.04 -4.24 5.31
N LEU A 107 10.38 -3.19 6.06
CA LEU A 107 10.54 -3.26 7.51
C LEU A 107 9.18 -3.54 8.16
N ALA A 108 8.99 -4.75 8.69
CA ALA A 108 7.79 -5.15 9.44
C ALA A 108 7.93 -4.87 10.94
N LEU A 109 6.79 -4.82 11.66
CA LEU A 109 6.75 -4.60 13.12
C LEU A 109 7.57 -5.65 13.89
N SER A 110 7.63 -6.89 13.42
CA SER A 110 8.45 -7.96 14.00
C SER A 110 9.94 -7.63 14.07
N HIS A 111 10.47 -6.83 13.13
CA HIS A 111 11.88 -6.42 13.17
C HIS A 111 12.12 -5.38 14.25
N TRP A 112 11.13 -4.52 14.52
CA TRP A 112 11.21 -3.54 15.61
C TRP A 112 11.20 -4.22 16.98
N THR A 113 10.49 -5.33 17.14
CA THR A 113 10.47 -6.07 18.41
C THR A 113 11.68 -6.99 18.57
N ARG A 114 12.13 -7.67 17.51
CA ARG A 114 13.26 -8.61 17.57
C ARG A 114 14.62 -7.94 17.54
N GLN A 115 14.79 -6.88 16.74
CA GLN A 115 16.06 -6.20 16.50
C GLN A 115 15.86 -4.66 16.41
N PRO A 116 15.43 -4.01 17.50
CA PRO A 116 15.03 -2.59 17.48
C PRO A 116 16.12 -1.65 16.96
N LEU A 117 17.37 -1.86 17.38
CA LEU A 117 18.50 -1.03 16.93
C LEU A 117 18.82 -1.25 15.44
N GLY A 118 18.73 -2.49 14.95
CA GLY A 118 18.93 -2.80 13.54
C GLY A 118 17.83 -2.19 12.68
N ALA A 119 16.57 -2.33 13.12
CA ALA A 119 15.40 -1.75 12.47
C ALA A 119 15.49 -0.21 12.41
N ALA A 120 15.86 0.43 13.52
CA ALA A 120 16.04 1.89 13.58
C ALA A 120 17.17 2.38 12.65
N ARG A 121 18.32 1.70 12.63
CA ARG A 121 19.43 2.05 11.73
C ARG A 121 19.05 1.88 10.25
N TYR A 122 18.32 0.82 9.92
CA TYR A 122 17.85 0.58 8.56
C TYR A 122 16.83 1.62 8.13
N TYR A 123 15.93 1.99 9.05
CA TYR A 123 14.96 3.05 8.84
C TYR A 123 15.64 4.41 8.61
N ALA A 124 16.66 4.76 9.40
CA ALA A 124 17.43 5.99 9.23
C ALA A 124 18.10 6.07 7.85
N LEU A 125 18.74 4.99 7.38
CA LEU A 125 19.34 4.92 6.05
C LEU A 125 18.27 5.04 4.93
N THR A 126 17.09 4.48 5.14
CA THR A 126 15.95 4.58 4.21
C THR A 126 15.43 6.03 4.12
N LEU A 127 15.39 6.76 5.25
CA LEU A 127 15.04 8.18 5.24
C LEU A 127 16.09 9.03 4.53
N GLU A 128 17.37 8.73 4.74
CA GLU A 128 18.47 9.40 4.05
C GLU A 128 18.41 9.19 2.53
N GLU A 129 18.15 7.96 2.08
CA GLU A 129 17.97 7.63 0.68
C GLU A 129 16.82 8.43 0.07
N ARG A 130 15.67 8.46 0.74
CA ARG A 130 14.51 9.24 0.29
C ARG A 130 14.83 10.73 0.16
N ARG A 131 15.57 11.31 1.11
CA ARG A 131 16.00 12.72 1.04
C ARG A 131 16.90 12.97 -0.16
N ARG A 132 17.91 12.13 -0.38
CA ARG A 132 18.84 12.25 -1.53
C ARG A 132 18.12 12.08 -2.86
N MET A 133 17.20 11.12 -2.95
CA MET A 133 16.37 10.91 -4.14
C MET A 133 15.47 12.10 -4.45
N ARG A 134 14.89 12.75 -3.43
CA ARG A 134 14.12 13.99 -3.62
C ARG A 134 14.98 15.15 -4.11
N ALA A 135 16.18 15.31 -3.55
CA ALA A 135 17.12 16.34 -3.99
C ALA A 135 17.56 16.12 -5.45
N LEU A 136 17.84 14.87 -5.83
CA LEU A 136 18.13 14.51 -7.22
C LEU A 136 16.93 14.80 -8.14
N ALA A 137 15.71 14.42 -7.74
CA ALA A 137 14.52 14.70 -8.52
C ALA A 137 14.29 16.21 -8.72
N ALA A 138 14.53 17.02 -7.69
CA ALA A 138 14.49 18.49 -7.79
C ALA A 138 15.57 19.05 -8.74
N ALA A 139 16.72 18.38 -8.82
CA ALA A 139 17.80 18.68 -9.77
C ALA A 139 17.56 18.10 -11.19
N GLY A 140 16.35 17.62 -11.50
CA GLY A 140 15.99 17.11 -12.82
C GLY A 140 16.25 15.63 -13.07
N TYR A 141 16.67 14.88 -12.04
CA TYR A 141 16.84 13.43 -12.14
C TYR A 141 15.48 12.74 -12.30
N GLN A 142 15.22 12.18 -13.49
CA GLN A 142 13.99 11.45 -13.79
C GLN A 142 14.17 9.96 -13.49
N SER A 143 13.13 9.31 -12.94
CA SER A 143 13.11 7.85 -12.80
C SER A 143 12.51 7.18 -14.02
N GLU A 144 12.94 5.94 -14.33
CA GLU A 144 12.37 5.12 -15.42
C GLU A 144 10.94 4.66 -15.14
N MET A 145 10.43 4.91 -13.93
CA MET A 145 9.04 4.59 -13.59
C MET A 145 8.12 5.44 -14.46
N SER A 146 7.19 4.79 -15.13
CA SER A 146 6.20 5.51 -15.95
C SER A 146 5.40 6.48 -15.08
N ALA A 147 5.00 7.62 -15.65
CA ALA A 147 4.06 8.54 -15.00
C ALA A 147 2.77 7.82 -14.59
N TRP A 148 2.32 6.86 -15.41
CA TRP A 148 1.16 6.03 -15.12
C TRP A 148 1.33 5.19 -13.85
N ASP A 149 2.48 4.57 -13.69
CA ASP A 149 2.80 3.72 -12.54
C ASP A 149 2.86 4.52 -11.23
N ARG A 150 3.34 5.77 -11.30
CA ARG A 150 3.30 6.72 -10.17
C ARG A 150 1.86 7.07 -9.79
N TRP A 151 1.06 7.49 -10.77
CA TRP A 151 -0.32 7.90 -10.55
C TRP A 151 -1.19 6.74 -10.05
N TRP A 152 -1.04 5.54 -10.61
CA TRP A 152 -1.74 4.34 -10.15
C TRP A 152 -1.47 4.07 -8.66
N ARG A 153 -0.19 4.14 -8.24
CA ARG A 153 0.18 3.87 -6.85
C ARG A 153 -0.40 4.91 -5.89
N VAL A 154 -0.35 6.19 -6.27
CA VAL A 154 -0.95 7.28 -5.48
C VAL A 154 -2.47 7.10 -5.43
N GLY A 155 -3.11 6.82 -6.56
CA GLY A 155 -4.55 6.56 -6.65
C GLY A 155 -4.99 5.40 -5.76
N HIS A 156 -4.28 4.27 -5.78
CA HIS A 156 -4.56 3.15 -4.90
C HIS A 156 -4.47 3.53 -3.41
N LEU A 157 -3.45 4.31 -3.02
CA LEU A 157 -3.30 4.79 -1.64
C LEU A 157 -4.41 5.75 -1.22
N VAL A 158 -4.80 6.68 -2.11
CA VAL A 158 -5.92 7.61 -1.86
C VAL A 158 -7.22 6.84 -1.69
N LEU A 159 -7.50 5.87 -2.58
CA LEU A 159 -8.67 5.00 -2.46
C LEU A 159 -8.65 4.20 -1.15
N ALA A 160 -7.49 3.72 -0.72
CA ALA A 160 -7.34 3.01 0.55
C ALA A 160 -7.74 3.89 1.73
N TRP A 161 -7.26 5.13 1.77
CA TRP A 161 -7.63 6.09 2.80
C TRP A 161 -9.11 6.46 2.76
N LEU A 162 -9.67 6.71 1.56
CA LEU A 162 -11.10 7.01 1.41
C LEU A 162 -11.98 5.84 1.89
N ALA A 163 -11.61 4.61 1.57
CA ALA A 163 -12.34 3.43 2.03
C ALA A 163 -12.28 3.29 3.56
N VAL A 164 -11.10 3.45 4.17
CA VAL A 164 -10.94 3.33 5.64
C VAL A 164 -11.66 4.47 6.36
N LEU A 165 -11.44 5.71 5.97
CA LEU A 165 -12.09 6.87 6.61
C LEU A 165 -13.60 6.83 6.42
N GLY A 166 -14.06 6.46 5.22
CA GLY A 166 -15.47 6.30 4.92
C GLY A 166 -16.13 5.17 5.70
N LEU A 167 -15.44 4.03 5.88
CA LEU A 167 -15.92 2.94 6.73
C LEU A 167 -16.00 3.35 8.19
N VAL A 168 -14.99 4.03 8.72
CA VAL A 168 -15.01 4.56 10.09
C VAL A 168 -16.15 5.55 10.28
N ALA A 169 -16.31 6.50 9.35
CA ALA A 169 -17.43 7.43 9.38
C ALA A 169 -18.76 6.69 9.34
N HIS A 170 -18.93 5.71 8.45
CA HIS A 170 -20.13 4.89 8.38
C HIS A 170 -20.44 4.17 9.71
N VAL A 171 -19.45 3.54 10.33
CA VAL A 171 -19.61 2.87 11.64
C VAL A 171 -19.98 3.86 12.74
N VAL A 172 -19.31 5.01 12.82
CA VAL A 172 -19.59 6.04 13.82
C VAL A 172 -20.98 6.62 13.64
N THR A 173 -21.33 7.00 12.42
CA THR A 173 -22.64 7.57 12.08
C THR A 173 -23.76 6.58 12.38
N THR A 174 -23.58 5.32 12.01
CA THR A 174 -24.63 4.33 12.25
C THR A 174 -24.75 4.01 13.75
N LEU A 175 -23.64 3.93 14.51
CA LEU A 175 -23.69 3.52 15.94
C LEU A 175 -24.18 4.64 16.86
N PHE A 176 -23.66 5.84 16.68
CA PHE A 176 -23.91 6.96 17.60
C PHE A 176 -25.02 7.88 17.10
N PHE A 177 -25.29 7.88 15.79
CA PHE A 177 -26.29 8.73 15.16
C PHE A 177 -27.33 7.90 14.41
N ALA A 178 -27.66 6.73 14.94
CA ALA A 178 -28.52 5.74 14.29
C ALA A 178 -29.88 6.31 13.87
N GLN A 179 -30.50 7.12 14.73
CA GLN A 179 -31.79 7.78 14.47
C GLN A 179 -31.69 8.77 13.30
N TRP A 180 -30.60 9.55 13.26
CA TRP A 180 -30.31 10.49 12.16
C TRP A 180 -30.01 9.74 10.86
N ALA A 181 -29.25 8.64 10.94
CA ALA A 181 -28.93 7.79 9.80
C ALA A 181 -30.15 7.05 9.23
N ALA A 182 -31.13 6.72 10.09
CA ALA A 182 -32.34 6.02 9.68
C ALA A 182 -33.35 6.92 8.94
N GLY A 183 -33.25 8.25 9.11
CA GLY A 183 -34.11 9.22 8.44
C GLY A 183 -35.59 8.94 8.73
N ASP A 184 -36.00 9.10 9.98
CA ASP A 184 -37.34 8.85 10.53
C ASP A 184 -37.86 7.40 10.45
N ARG A 185 -37.06 6.46 9.93
CA ARG A 185 -37.37 5.02 9.90
C ARG A 185 -36.86 4.31 11.15
N GLU A 186 -37.39 3.12 11.41
CA GLU A 186 -36.87 2.27 12.49
C GLU A 186 -35.37 2.00 12.30
N VAL A 187 -34.62 2.11 13.39
CA VAL A 187 -33.18 1.84 13.40
C VAL A 187 -32.96 0.35 13.20
N TYR A 188 -32.64 -0.04 11.96
CA TYR A 188 -32.31 -1.41 11.62
C TYR A 188 -30.95 -1.51 10.95
N TRP A 189 -30.17 -2.44 11.46
CA TRP A 189 -28.76 -2.61 11.12
C TRP A 189 -28.52 -3.58 9.98
N TRP A 190 -29.48 -4.48 9.74
CA TRP A 190 -29.16 -5.70 9.02
C TRP A 190 -29.65 -5.81 7.59
N TYR A 191 -30.62 -5.09 7.04
CA TYR A 191 -31.23 -5.30 5.70
C TYR A 191 -31.50 -6.73 5.16
N ILE A 192 -30.90 -7.83 5.64
CA ILE A 192 -31.26 -9.23 5.39
C ILE A 192 -32.70 -9.36 5.87
N ARG A 193 -33.59 -9.62 4.92
CA ARG A 193 -35.01 -9.32 5.03
C ARG A 193 -35.72 -10.21 6.08
N ARG A 194 -36.77 -9.63 6.68
CA ARG A 194 -38.13 -10.20 6.59
C ARG A 194 -38.65 -10.01 5.16
#